data_AF-A0A3E0N1X0-F1
#
_entry.id   AF-A0A3E0N1X0-F1
#
_cell.length_a   1.000
_cell.length_b   1.000
_cell.length_c   1.000
_cell.angle_alpha   90.00
_cell.angle_beta   90.00
_cell.angle_gamma   90.00
#
_symmetry.space_group_name_H-M   'P 1'
#
loop_
_entity.id
_entity.type
_entity.pdbx_description
1 polymer ?
#
loop_
_entity_poly.entity_id
_entity_poly.type
_entity_poly.pdbx_seq_one_letter_code
_entity_poly.pdbx_strand_id
1 'polypeptide(L)'
;MARIELRHATIRIKDGLAGTATINEATPAAGDTDLDIDTVVLNSDDTDLVPIGARFTIDGSTGGTVHTVTARTPAGAGPTTNIEFTPAIPTGDVPTMGDGITFLPQQIDVKVGDGNLTYTENKEYEYELDRGSLDTVREGDEVPMDVNLDFVYEFVTTGTGESITPVDAIKGKGGAAEWVSSSADPCEPFAVDIEVEHVPPCGGAQLERTIFPDFRPDTLEFDLDEATISATGRCNAIEPTVSREDQS
;
A
#
# COMPACT_ATOMS: atom_id res chain seq x y z
N MET A 1 -20.14 -17.71 1.34
CA MET A 1 -19.40 -16.59 1.95
C MET A 1 -20.39 -15.73 2.72
N ALA A 2 -19.98 -15.21 3.88
CA ALA A 2 -20.75 -14.19 4.57
C ALA A 2 -20.70 -12.89 3.75
N ARG A 3 -21.79 -12.10 3.79
CA ARG A 3 -21.80 -10.78 3.16
C ARG A 3 -20.81 -9.89 3.93
N ILE A 4 -19.77 -9.40 3.25
CA ILE A 4 -18.88 -8.38 3.78
C ILE A 4 -19.58 -7.04 3.57
N GLU A 5 -19.90 -6.36 4.67
CA GLU A 5 -20.42 -5.00 4.61
C GLU A 5 -19.24 -4.03 4.66
N LEU A 6 -19.01 -3.26 3.59
CA LEU A 6 -17.86 -2.35 3.51
C LEU A 6 -17.87 -1.24 4.56
N ARG A 7 -19.01 -0.98 5.20
CA ARG A 7 -19.11 -0.08 6.36
C ARG A 7 -18.24 -0.47 7.56
N HIS A 8 -17.77 -1.73 7.60
CA HIS A 8 -16.84 -2.25 8.61
C HIS A 8 -15.48 -2.58 8.01
N ALA A 9 -15.22 -2.12 6.79
CA ALA A 9 -13.96 -2.30 6.10
C ALA A 9 -13.16 -0.99 6.07
N THR A 10 -11.84 -1.14 6.04
CA THR A 10 -10.90 -0.05 5.75
C THR A 10 -10.27 -0.35 4.42
N ILE A 11 -10.33 0.60 3.50
CA ILE A 11 -9.61 0.50 2.23
C ILE A 11 -8.27 1.19 2.44
N ARG A 12 -7.18 0.47 2.20
CA ARG A 12 -5.83 1.01 2.18
C ARG A 12 -5.36 1.05 0.74
N ILE A 13 -4.86 2.20 0.32
CA ILE A 13 -4.18 2.34 -0.97
C ILE A 13 -2.70 2.45 -0.66
N LYS A 14 -1.90 1.55 -1.21
CA LYS A 14 -0.46 1.46 -0.96
C LYS A 14 0.34 1.68 -2.23
N ASP A 15 1.48 2.31 -2.07
CA ASP A 15 2.48 2.41 -3.13
C ASP A 15 3.38 1.16 -3.15
N GLY A 16 4.35 1.14 -4.06
CA GLY A 16 5.32 0.06 -4.20
C GLY A 16 6.63 0.28 -3.45
N LEU A 17 6.75 1.29 -2.58
CA LEU A 17 8.04 1.66 -2.00
C LEU A 17 8.61 0.53 -1.15
N ALA A 18 9.85 0.15 -1.45
CA ALA A 18 10.61 -0.83 -0.72
C ALA A 18 12.10 -0.48 -0.74
N GLY A 19 12.81 -0.82 0.32
CA GLY A 19 14.24 -0.60 0.39
C GLY A 19 14.81 -0.71 1.79
N THR A 20 16.09 -0.40 1.92
CA THR A 20 16.83 -0.48 3.17
C THR A 20 17.76 0.71 3.36
N ALA A 21 18.09 1.01 4.61
CA ALA A 21 19.20 1.88 4.99
C ALA A 21 19.84 1.34 6.29
N THR A 22 20.88 2.00 6.77
CA THR A 22 21.48 1.72 8.08
C THR A 22 21.59 2.99 8.91
N ILE A 23 21.44 2.88 10.22
CA ILE A 23 21.63 3.99 11.15
C ILE A 23 23.11 4.38 11.18
N ASN A 24 23.41 5.65 10.92
CA ASN A 24 24.74 6.25 10.99
C ASN A 24 24.87 7.26 12.14
N GLU A 25 23.97 7.17 13.11
CA GLU A 25 24.03 7.97 14.32
C GLU A 25 24.80 7.24 15.42
N ALA A 26 25.74 7.94 16.05
CA ALA A 26 26.64 7.34 17.04
C ALA A 26 25.93 6.94 18.34
N THR A 27 24.90 7.70 18.74
CA THR A 27 24.18 7.49 20.00
C THR A 27 22.68 7.79 19.86
N PRO A 28 21.91 6.96 19.12
CA PRO A 28 20.46 7.08 19.12
C PRO A 28 19.91 6.96 20.55
N ALA A 29 18.82 7.67 20.83
CA ALA A 29 18.18 7.70 22.13
C ALA A 29 16.66 7.56 22.03
N ALA A 30 16.06 7.17 23.15
CA ALA A 30 14.62 7.15 23.27
C ALA A 30 14.05 8.58 23.23
N GLY A 31 12.98 8.78 22.47
CA GLY A 31 12.36 10.07 22.27
C GLY A 31 12.94 10.87 21.10
N ASP A 32 13.99 10.38 20.45
CA ASP A 32 14.50 11.00 19.22
C ASP A 32 13.45 10.91 18.10
N THR A 33 13.36 11.99 17.34
CA THR A 33 12.48 12.16 16.18
C THR A 33 13.26 12.39 14.91
N ASP A 34 14.57 12.26 14.96
CA ASP A 34 15.50 12.30 13.84
C ASP A 34 16.53 11.19 13.97
N LEU A 35 17.09 10.76 12.83
CA LEU A 35 18.18 9.79 12.77
C LEU A 35 19.08 10.13 11.58
N ASP A 36 20.39 10.12 11.82
CA ASP A 36 21.37 10.08 10.73
C ASP A 36 21.39 8.67 10.12
N ILE A 37 21.35 8.60 8.79
CA ILE A 37 21.30 7.35 8.02
C ILE A 37 22.38 7.31 6.95
N ASP A 38 22.73 6.11 6.51
CA ASP A 38 23.65 5.86 5.41
C ASP A 38 23.22 4.60 4.64
N THR A 39 23.82 4.36 3.47
CA THR A 39 23.59 3.21 2.60
C THR A 39 22.13 3.03 2.17
N VAL A 40 21.45 4.15 1.90
CA VAL A 40 20.07 4.14 1.38
C VAL A 40 20.02 3.43 0.02
N VAL A 41 19.17 2.42 -0.08
CA VAL A 41 18.89 1.68 -1.32
C VAL A 41 17.38 1.46 -1.43
N LEU A 42 16.75 2.14 -2.37
CA LEU A 42 15.32 2.11 -2.65
C LEU A 42 15.02 1.60 -4.07
N ASN A 43 13.78 1.17 -4.30
CA ASN A 43 13.27 0.78 -5.62
C ASN A 43 12.63 1.94 -6.40
N SER A 44 13.03 3.19 -6.12
CA SER A 44 12.59 4.41 -6.80
C SER A 44 13.52 4.81 -7.95
N ASP A 45 13.11 5.79 -8.75
CA ASP A 45 13.96 6.41 -9.79
C ASP A 45 15.24 7.05 -9.20
N ASP A 46 15.09 7.71 -8.05
CA ASP A 46 16.20 8.20 -7.25
C ASP A 46 16.43 7.23 -6.07
N THR A 47 17.35 6.28 -6.26
CA THR A 47 17.49 5.11 -5.39
C THR A 47 18.06 5.41 -3.99
N ASP A 48 18.58 6.61 -3.76
CA ASP A 48 19.16 7.04 -2.48
C ASP A 48 18.46 8.28 -1.89
N LEU A 49 17.29 8.67 -2.43
CA LEU A 49 16.43 9.72 -1.89
C LEU A 49 15.21 9.13 -1.18
N VAL A 50 15.18 9.19 0.15
CA VAL A 50 14.05 8.70 0.97
C VAL A 50 12.84 9.61 0.78
N PRO A 51 11.69 9.13 0.27
CA PRO A 51 10.48 9.95 0.12
C PRO A 51 9.96 10.53 1.44
N ILE A 52 9.38 11.74 1.43
CA ILE A 52 8.56 12.18 2.57
C ILE A 52 7.28 11.34 2.56
N GLY A 53 6.79 10.95 3.74
CA GLY A 53 5.70 9.97 3.87
C GLY A 53 6.17 8.51 3.82
N ALA A 54 7.45 8.24 3.53
CA ALA A 54 8.02 6.90 3.58
C ALA A 54 7.83 6.30 4.98
N ARG A 55 7.31 5.08 5.02
CA ARG A 55 7.14 4.32 6.26
C ARG A 55 8.34 3.43 6.46
N PHE A 56 8.74 3.17 7.69
CA PHE A 56 9.86 2.27 7.96
C PHE A 56 9.78 1.64 9.35
N THR A 57 10.50 0.53 9.50
CA THR A 57 10.79 -0.10 10.79
C THR A 57 12.30 -0.11 11.01
N ILE A 58 12.70 -0.11 12.28
CA ILE A 58 14.10 -0.17 12.69
C ILE A 58 14.39 -1.55 13.28
N ASP A 59 15.44 -2.20 12.81
CA ASP A 59 15.93 -3.45 13.37
C ASP A 59 16.33 -3.25 14.84
N GLY A 60 16.02 -4.25 15.68
CA GLY A 60 16.26 -4.15 17.12
C GLY A 60 15.12 -3.49 17.90
N SER A 61 14.12 -2.88 17.23
CA SER A 61 12.89 -2.48 17.91
C SER A 61 12.02 -3.69 18.25
N THR A 62 11.75 -3.93 19.53
CA THR A 62 10.96 -5.06 20.01
C THR A 62 9.46 -4.89 19.81
N GLY A 63 8.99 -3.68 19.48
CA GLY A 63 7.58 -3.38 19.24
C GLY A 63 7.12 -3.40 17.78
N GLY A 64 8.01 -3.53 16.79
CA GLY A 64 7.64 -3.40 15.38
C GLY A 64 7.02 -2.04 15.06
N THR A 65 7.44 -0.99 15.78
CA THR A 65 6.91 0.37 15.63
C THR A 65 7.16 0.85 14.21
N VAL A 66 6.10 1.26 13.53
CA VAL A 66 6.19 1.86 12.19
C VAL A 66 6.35 3.36 12.35
N HIS A 67 7.48 3.87 11.87
CA HIS A 67 7.78 5.29 11.79
C HIS A 67 7.42 5.82 10.41
N THR A 68 7.10 7.10 10.31
CA THR A 68 6.85 7.77 9.02
C THR A 68 7.72 9.01 8.91
N VAL A 69 8.42 9.14 7.79
CA VAL A 69 9.32 10.25 7.49
C VAL A 69 8.52 11.54 7.30
N THR A 70 8.83 12.56 8.08
CA THR A 70 8.20 13.89 8.02
C THR A 70 9.09 14.93 7.36
N ALA A 71 10.41 14.74 7.39
CA ALA A 71 11.38 15.54 6.67
C ALA A 71 12.66 14.74 6.43
N ARG A 72 13.53 15.28 5.57
CA ARG A 72 14.81 14.64 5.21
C ARG A 72 15.86 15.68 4.85
N THR A 73 17.12 15.30 4.95
CA THR A 73 18.26 16.08 4.47
C THR A 73 19.15 15.22 3.58
N PRO A 74 19.53 15.67 2.37
CA PRO A 74 19.04 16.87 1.67
C PRO A 74 17.56 16.77 1.26
N ALA A 75 16.85 17.90 1.17
CA ALA A 75 15.39 17.89 0.98
C ALA A 75 14.92 17.40 -0.40
N GLY A 76 15.75 17.44 -1.46
CA GLY A 76 15.27 17.22 -2.83
C GLY A 76 16.24 16.52 -3.78
N ALA A 77 17.30 15.90 -3.25
CA ALA A 77 18.20 15.06 -4.03
C ALA A 77 18.92 14.09 -3.09
N GLY A 78 19.19 12.88 -3.55
CA GLY A 78 20.01 11.92 -2.83
C GLY A 78 21.51 12.31 -2.80
N PRO A 79 22.31 11.66 -1.94
CA PRO A 79 21.87 10.67 -0.95
C PRO A 79 21.25 11.35 0.28
N THR A 80 20.17 10.76 0.81
CA THR A 80 19.60 11.18 2.10
C THR A 80 20.54 10.76 3.22
N THR A 81 20.97 11.72 4.04
CA THR A 81 21.90 11.50 5.17
C THR A 81 21.22 11.61 6.53
N ASN A 82 20.03 12.22 6.59
CA ASN A 82 19.27 12.37 7.82
C ASN A 82 17.76 12.37 7.49
N ILE A 83 16.98 11.75 8.38
CA ILE A 83 15.51 11.74 8.31
C ILE A 83 14.93 12.23 9.63
N GLU A 84 13.86 13.01 9.56
CA GLU A 84 12.97 13.31 10.69
C GLU A 84 11.71 12.45 10.56
N PHE A 85 11.15 11.96 11.66
CA PHE A 85 10.04 11.01 11.62
C PHE A 85 9.13 11.06 12.85
N THR A 86 7.95 10.46 12.70
CA THR A 86 6.96 10.26 13.77
C THR A 86 6.35 8.85 13.70
N PRO A 87 6.03 8.19 14.84
CA PRO A 87 6.30 8.61 16.21
C PRO A 87 7.81 8.55 16.57
N ALA A 88 8.19 9.14 17.70
CA ALA A 88 9.56 9.09 18.23
C ALA A 88 9.98 7.66 18.64
N ILE A 89 11.28 7.42 18.77
CA ILE A 89 11.83 6.12 19.21
C ILE A 89 11.32 5.78 20.62
N PRO A 90 10.72 4.59 20.85
CA PRO A 90 10.19 4.24 22.17
C PRO A 90 11.31 3.86 23.17
N THR A 91 11.02 4.03 24.47
CA THR A 91 12.01 3.87 25.55
C THR A 91 12.61 2.46 25.70
N GLY A 92 12.00 1.42 25.12
CA GLY A 92 12.48 0.04 25.16
C GLY A 92 13.26 -0.41 23.94
N ASP A 93 13.29 0.40 22.88
CA ASP A 93 13.66 0.01 21.52
C ASP A 93 14.72 0.94 20.93
N VAL A 94 15.66 1.39 21.76
CA VAL A 94 16.72 2.31 21.32
C VAL A 94 17.67 1.55 20.39
N PRO A 95 17.76 1.90 19.11
CA PRO A 95 18.64 1.23 18.18
C PRO A 95 20.10 1.64 18.42
N THR A 96 20.99 0.94 17.76
CA THR A 96 22.43 1.17 17.78
C THR A 96 22.94 1.55 16.40
N MET A 97 24.12 2.17 16.35
CA MET A 97 24.79 2.48 15.08
C MET A 97 24.98 1.20 14.26
N GLY A 98 24.58 1.25 13.00
CA GLY A 98 24.65 0.13 12.05
C GLY A 98 23.43 -0.79 12.06
N ASP A 99 22.44 -0.56 12.93
CA ASP A 99 21.17 -1.29 12.83
C ASP A 99 20.45 -0.94 11.52
N GLY A 100 19.77 -1.95 10.97
CA GLY A 100 19.07 -1.85 9.71
C GLY A 100 17.78 -1.04 9.82
N ILE A 101 17.47 -0.32 8.75
CA ILE A 101 16.18 0.32 8.52
C ILE A 101 15.55 -0.39 7.34
N THR A 102 14.31 -0.83 7.48
CA THR A 102 13.52 -1.41 6.39
C THR A 102 12.40 -0.44 6.02
N PHE A 103 12.41 0.06 4.80
CA PHE A 103 11.33 0.89 4.28
C PHE A 103 10.14 0.03 3.87
N LEU A 104 8.95 0.53 4.18
CA LEU A 104 7.66 -0.06 3.92
C LEU A 104 6.88 0.82 2.93
N PRO A 105 5.90 0.23 2.22
CA PRO A 105 4.98 0.99 1.39
C PRO A 105 4.32 2.15 2.13
N GLN A 106 4.31 3.31 1.48
CA GLN A 106 3.43 4.40 1.84
C GLN A 106 1.99 3.95 1.70
N GLN A 107 1.12 4.43 2.58
CA GLN A 107 -0.29 4.08 2.51
C GLN A 107 -1.19 5.21 2.98
N ILE A 108 -2.41 5.23 2.44
CA ILE A 108 -3.51 6.01 2.99
C ILE A 108 -4.62 5.08 3.45
N ASP A 109 -5.25 5.41 4.57
CA ASP A 109 -6.35 4.63 5.12
C ASP A 109 -7.65 5.40 4.90
N VAL A 110 -8.57 4.80 4.15
CA VAL A 110 -9.89 5.34 3.82
C VAL A 110 -10.95 4.54 4.58
N LYS A 111 -11.65 5.22 5.48
CA LYS A 111 -12.80 4.63 6.19
C LYS A 111 -14.05 4.82 5.35
N VAL A 112 -14.64 3.68 4.97
CA VAL A 112 -15.81 3.62 4.10
C VAL A 112 -17.06 3.67 4.96
N GLY A 113 -17.96 4.61 4.66
CA GLY A 113 -19.28 4.68 5.31
C GLY A 113 -20.25 3.68 4.68
N ASP A 114 -20.37 3.75 3.35
CA ASP A 114 -21.16 2.83 2.53
C ASP A 114 -20.46 2.65 1.17
N GLY A 115 -20.68 1.51 0.53
CA GLY A 115 -20.05 1.23 -0.75
C GLY A 115 -20.21 -0.21 -1.21
N ASN A 116 -19.69 -0.46 -2.41
CA ASN A 116 -19.61 -1.76 -3.05
C ASN A 116 -18.21 -1.96 -3.65
N LEU A 117 -17.68 -3.16 -3.50
CA LEU A 117 -16.46 -3.60 -4.16
C LEU A 117 -16.81 -4.86 -4.91
N THR A 118 -16.56 -4.84 -6.20
CA THR A 118 -16.77 -5.97 -7.10
C THR A 118 -15.49 -6.21 -7.87
N TYR A 119 -15.04 -7.45 -7.90
CA TYR A 119 -13.94 -7.88 -8.74
C TYR A 119 -14.39 -9.07 -9.58
N THR A 120 -13.83 -9.19 -10.79
CA THR A 120 -14.12 -10.26 -11.74
C THR A 120 -12.83 -10.93 -12.14
N GLU A 121 -12.68 -12.18 -11.74
CA GLU A 121 -11.58 -13.06 -12.17
C GLU A 121 -11.89 -13.58 -13.57
N ASN A 122 -11.05 -13.23 -14.54
CA ASN A 122 -11.18 -13.69 -15.92
C ASN A 122 -10.26 -14.90 -16.12
N LYS A 123 -10.83 -16.06 -16.50
CA LYS A 123 -10.07 -17.26 -16.87
C LYS A 123 -10.47 -17.72 -18.26
N GLU A 124 -9.50 -17.78 -19.17
CA GLU A 124 -9.73 -18.32 -20.50
C GLU A 124 -9.59 -19.85 -20.47
N TYR A 125 -10.63 -20.53 -20.96
CA TYR A 125 -10.63 -21.99 -21.10
C TYR A 125 -10.92 -22.36 -22.55
N GLU A 126 -10.00 -23.11 -23.16
CA GLU A 126 -10.19 -23.70 -24.47
C GLU A 126 -10.87 -25.07 -24.31
N TYR A 127 -12.07 -25.19 -24.89
CA TYR A 127 -12.82 -26.44 -24.91
C TYR A 127 -12.60 -27.16 -26.24
N GLU A 128 -11.73 -28.17 -26.25
CA GLU A 128 -11.50 -29.03 -27.42
C GLU A 128 -12.67 -30.02 -27.57
N LEU A 129 -13.25 -30.07 -28.77
CA LEU A 129 -14.36 -30.96 -29.11
C LEU A 129 -13.87 -32.10 -30.01
N ASP A 130 -14.10 -33.36 -29.64
CA ASP A 130 -13.98 -34.49 -30.56
C ASP A 130 -15.33 -34.76 -31.23
N ARG A 131 -15.42 -34.41 -32.52
CA ARG A 131 -16.62 -34.63 -33.37
C ARG A 131 -17.91 -34.10 -32.76
N GLY A 132 -17.83 -32.94 -32.09
CA GLY A 132 -18.98 -32.27 -31.48
C GLY A 132 -19.34 -32.77 -30.08
N SER A 133 -18.53 -33.65 -29.48
CA SER A 133 -18.60 -33.98 -28.05
C SER A 133 -17.47 -33.29 -27.29
N LEU A 134 -17.74 -32.78 -26.09
CA LEU A 134 -16.71 -32.24 -25.20
C LEU A 134 -15.68 -33.32 -24.88
N ASP A 135 -14.41 -33.09 -25.22
CA ASP A 135 -13.33 -34.05 -25.04
C ASP A 135 -12.37 -33.60 -23.94
N THR A 136 -11.61 -32.51 -24.17
CA THR A 136 -10.65 -31.98 -23.19
C THR A 136 -10.79 -30.47 -23.01
N VAL A 137 -10.41 -29.99 -21.83
CA VAL A 137 -10.36 -28.56 -21.50
C VAL A 137 -8.90 -28.21 -21.22
N ARG A 138 -8.42 -27.12 -21.81
CA ARG A 138 -7.10 -26.56 -21.55
C ARG A 138 -7.24 -25.13 -21.05
N GLU A 139 -6.32 -24.73 -20.18
CA GLU A 139 -6.22 -23.33 -19.77
C GLU A 139 -5.60 -22.54 -20.94
N GLY A 140 -6.25 -21.42 -21.28
CA GLY A 140 -5.78 -20.47 -22.29
C GLY A 140 -4.79 -19.47 -21.70
N ASP A 141 -4.75 -18.25 -22.26
CA ASP A 141 -3.85 -17.20 -21.79
C ASP A 141 -4.31 -16.61 -20.45
N GLU A 142 -3.37 -16.10 -19.65
CA GLU A 142 -3.68 -15.36 -18.43
C GLU A 142 -4.31 -14.01 -18.79
N VAL A 143 -5.44 -13.69 -18.15
CA VAL A 143 -6.20 -12.45 -18.38
C VAL A 143 -6.21 -11.64 -17.09
N PRO A 144 -6.03 -10.31 -17.15
CA PRO A 144 -6.08 -9.47 -15.96
C PRO A 144 -7.46 -9.53 -15.30
N MET A 145 -7.46 -9.46 -13.97
CA MET A 145 -8.66 -9.29 -13.16
C MET A 145 -9.18 -7.85 -13.29
N ASP A 146 -10.49 -7.71 -13.47
CA ASP A 146 -11.17 -6.41 -13.44
C ASP A 146 -11.61 -6.10 -12.00
N VAL A 147 -11.33 -4.89 -11.53
CA VAL A 147 -11.71 -4.42 -10.19
C VAL A 147 -12.53 -3.14 -10.35
N ASN A 148 -13.73 -3.16 -9.77
CA ASN A 148 -14.60 -2.00 -9.66
C ASN A 148 -14.90 -1.69 -8.19
N LEU A 149 -14.52 -0.50 -7.77
CA LEU A 149 -14.60 -0.02 -6.40
C LEU A 149 -15.44 1.25 -6.36
N ASP A 150 -16.58 1.18 -5.69
CA ASP A 150 -17.52 2.29 -5.52
C ASP A 150 -17.73 2.53 -4.03
N PHE A 151 -17.31 3.68 -3.50
CA PHE A 151 -17.48 3.97 -2.07
C PHE A 151 -17.76 5.43 -1.77
N VAL A 152 -18.50 5.64 -0.67
CA VAL A 152 -18.65 6.92 0.02
C VAL A 152 -17.64 6.92 1.17
N TYR A 153 -16.67 7.82 1.12
CA TYR A 153 -15.71 7.97 2.20
C TYR A 153 -16.27 8.92 3.27
N GLU A 154 -16.16 8.52 4.54
CA GLU A 154 -16.58 9.38 5.66
C GLU A 154 -15.42 10.28 6.11
N PHE A 155 -14.23 9.70 6.23
CA PHE A 155 -13.01 10.43 6.50
C PHE A 155 -11.79 9.69 5.94
N VAL A 156 -10.76 10.46 5.60
CA VAL A 156 -9.46 9.98 5.12
C VAL A 156 -8.44 10.24 6.22
N THR A 157 -7.67 9.22 6.59
CA THR A 157 -6.57 9.34 7.54
C THR A 157 -5.24 9.12 6.81
N THR A 158 -4.36 10.11 6.91
CA THR A 158 -2.96 10.04 6.46
C THR A 158 -2.05 9.97 7.69
N GLY A 159 -0.98 9.17 7.63
CA GLY A 159 -0.09 8.94 8.78
C GLY A 159 0.71 10.17 9.22
N THR A 160 0.89 11.16 8.34
CA THR A 160 1.86 12.26 8.45
C THR A 160 1.25 13.66 8.46
N GLY A 161 -0.09 13.78 8.45
CA GLY A 161 -0.74 15.09 8.30
C GLY A 161 -0.56 15.72 6.91
N GLU A 162 0.00 14.97 5.96
CA GLU A 162 0.05 15.35 4.56
C GLU A 162 -1.37 15.38 3.99
N SER A 163 -1.65 16.38 3.17
CA SER A 163 -2.91 16.50 2.44
C SER A 163 -2.89 15.59 1.20
N ILE A 164 -2.77 14.28 1.41
CA ILE A 164 -2.90 13.28 0.34
C ILE A 164 -4.37 12.91 0.22
N THR A 165 -4.95 13.16 -0.95
CA THR A 165 -6.32 12.69 -1.25
C THR A 165 -6.27 11.27 -1.82
N PRO A 166 -7.36 10.48 -1.73
CA PRO A 166 -7.42 9.18 -2.40
C PRO A 166 -7.15 9.25 -3.90
N VAL A 167 -7.51 10.37 -4.52
CA VAL A 167 -7.26 10.63 -5.95
C VAL A 167 -5.79 10.83 -6.24
N ASP A 168 -5.09 11.56 -5.37
CA ASP A 168 -3.66 11.79 -5.46
C ASP A 168 -2.89 10.47 -5.35
N ALA A 169 -3.24 9.66 -4.34
CA ALA A 169 -2.68 8.32 -4.12
C ALA A 169 -2.85 7.41 -5.34
N ILE A 170 -4.07 7.29 -5.88
CA ILE A 170 -4.35 6.44 -7.05
C ILE A 170 -3.61 6.91 -8.30
N LYS A 171 -3.38 8.22 -8.45
CA LYS A 171 -2.74 8.80 -9.65
C LYS A 171 -1.22 9.01 -9.50
N GLY A 172 -0.65 8.85 -8.32
CA GLY A 172 0.74 9.20 -8.02
C GLY A 172 1.03 10.69 -8.27
N LYS A 173 0.12 11.58 -7.85
CA LYS A 173 0.22 13.03 -8.10
C LYS A 173 0.00 13.84 -6.83
N GLY A 174 0.30 15.14 -6.87
CA GLY A 174 0.02 16.05 -5.75
C GLY A 174 0.79 15.63 -4.50
N GLY A 175 0.08 15.34 -3.42
CA GLY A 175 0.69 14.84 -2.17
C GLY A 175 1.33 13.44 -2.30
N ALA A 176 0.98 12.68 -3.34
CA ALA A 176 1.55 11.36 -3.64
C ALA A 176 2.56 11.42 -4.81
N ALA A 177 3.15 12.59 -5.10
CA ALA A 177 4.07 12.74 -6.22
C ALA A 177 5.40 11.96 -6.05
N GLU A 178 5.76 11.63 -4.81
CA GLU A 178 6.96 10.83 -4.48
C GLU A 178 6.63 9.34 -4.25
N TRP A 179 5.40 8.92 -4.52
CA TRP A 179 5.00 7.51 -4.41
C TRP A 179 5.67 6.68 -5.50
N VAL A 180 6.08 5.48 -5.12
CA VAL A 180 6.71 4.53 -6.05
C VAL A 180 5.63 3.61 -6.61
N SER A 181 5.70 3.28 -7.90
CA SER A 181 4.77 2.32 -8.52
C SER A 181 4.90 0.94 -7.88
N SER A 182 3.78 0.24 -7.65
CA SER A 182 3.79 -1.16 -7.18
C SER A 182 4.38 -2.13 -8.21
N SER A 183 4.34 -1.76 -9.50
CA SER A 183 4.86 -2.60 -10.57
C SER A 183 6.38 -2.74 -10.52
N ALA A 184 6.85 -3.96 -10.83
CA ALA A 184 8.26 -4.27 -10.94
C ALA A 184 8.93 -3.70 -12.21
N ASP A 185 8.17 -3.32 -13.25
CA ASP A 185 8.71 -2.75 -14.49
C ASP A 185 8.61 -1.21 -14.47
N PRO A 186 9.74 -0.47 -14.47
CA PRO A 186 9.73 1.00 -14.48
C PRO A 186 9.16 1.60 -15.76
N CYS A 187 8.98 0.83 -16.83
CA CYS A 187 8.35 1.29 -18.07
C CYS A 187 6.83 1.24 -18.02
N GLU A 188 6.26 0.56 -17.01
CA GLU A 188 4.81 0.43 -16.87
C GLU A 188 4.20 1.70 -16.27
N PRO A 189 2.94 2.02 -16.64
CA PRO A 189 2.19 3.07 -15.97
C PRO A 189 2.08 2.81 -14.47
N PHE A 190 2.07 3.91 -13.70
CA PHE A 190 1.92 3.90 -12.25
C PHE A 190 0.76 3.01 -11.80
N ALA A 191 1.07 2.11 -10.87
CA ALA A 191 0.13 1.17 -10.26
C ALA A 191 0.23 1.28 -8.74
N VAL A 192 -0.87 0.92 -8.08
CA VAL A 192 -0.98 0.89 -6.63
C VAL A 192 -1.58 -0.43 -6.18
N ASP A 193 -1.31 -0.82 -4.94
CA ASP A 193 -1.96 -1.96 -4.32
C ASP A 193 -3.20 -1.48 -3.56
N ILE A 194 -4.35 -2.09 -3.83
CA ILE A 194 -5.58 -1.85 -3.05
C ILE A 194 -5.72 -2.99 -2.04
N GLU A 195 -5.72 -2.65 -0.75
CA GLU A 195 -5.99 -3.59 0.33
C GLU A 195 -7.33 -3.25 0.97
N VAL A 196 -8.15 -4.26 1.20
CA VAL A 196 -9.44 -4.15 1.88
C VAL A 196 -9.37 -5.00 3.14
N GLU A 197 -9.38 -4.33 4.29
CA GLU A 197 -9.34 -4.97 5.60
C GLU A 197 -10.74 -4.91 6.22
N HIS A 198 -11.39 -6.06 6.34
CA HIS A 198 -12.68 -6.19 7.00
C HIS A 198 -12.49 -6.58 8.46
N VAL A 199 -12.99 -5.73 9.37
CA VAL A 199 -12.92 -5.92 10.81
C VAL A 199 -14.32 -6.24 11.33
N PRO A 200 -14.66 -7.51 11.61
CA PRO A 200 -15.98 -7.85 12.12
C PRO A 200 -16.24 -7.15 13.46
N PRO A 201 -17.45 -6.60 13.69
CA PRO A 201 -17.76 -5.86 14.92
C PRO A 201 -17.85 -6.75 16.18
N CYS A 202 -17.82 -8.07 16.05
CA CYS A 202 -17.81 -9.01 17.16
C CYS A 202 -16.39 -9.46 17.48
N GLY A 203 -15.91 -9.12 18.68
CA GLY A 203 -14.58 -9.53 19.15
C GLY A 203 -14.43 -11.06 19.15
N GLY A 204 -13.30 -11.54 18.61
CA GLY A 204 -12.97 -12.96 18.47
C GLY A 204 -13.13 -13.53 17.06
N ALA A 205 -13.60 -12.74 16.10
CA ALA A 205 -13.55 -13.11 14.68
C ALA A 205 -12.19 -12.74 14.07
N GLN A 206 -11.76 -13.54 13.10
CA GLN A 206 -10.56 -13.25 12.32
C GLN A 206 -10.78 -12.04 11.42
N LEU A 207 -9.75 -11.20 11.31
CA LEU A 207 -9.64 -10.15 10.30
C LEU A 207 -9.56 -10.84 8.93
N GLU A 208 -10.25 -10.30 7.95
CA GLU A 208 -10.08 -10.72 6.55
C GLU A 208 -9.43 -9.58 5.78
N ARG A 209 -8.28 -9.85 5.17
CA ARG A 209 -7.54 -8.91 4.33
C ARG A 209 -7.54 -9.42 2.90
N THR A 210 -7.99 -8.58 1.98
CA THR A 210 -8.01 -8.87 0.54
C THR A 210 -7.14 -7.84 -0.16
N ILE A 211 -6.10 -8.30 -0.87
CA ILE A 211 -5.14 -7.45 -1.58
C ILE A 211 -5.32 -7.64 -3.08
N PHE A 212 -5.47 -6.53 -3.79
CA PHE A 212 -5.50 -6.41 -5.24
C PHE A 212 -4.19 -5.76 -5.70
N PRO A 213 -3.21 -6.55 -6.14
CA PRO A 213 -1.91 -6.03 -6.52
C PRO A 213 -1.95 -5.32 -7.87
N ASP A 214 -1.05 -4.36 -8.08
CA ASP A 214 -0.83 -3.69 -9.37
C ASP A 214 -2.10 -3.14 -10.02
N PHE A 215 -2.98 -2.54 -9.21
CA PHE A 215 -4.20 -1.92 -9.69
C PHE A 215 -3.89 -0.65 -10.48
N ARG A 216 -4.48 -0.58 -11.69
CA ARG A 216 -4.41 0.58 -12.57
C ARG A 216 -5.83 1.07 -12.88
N PRO A 217 -6.16 2.33 -12.55
CA PRO A 217 -7.47 2.88 -12.88
C PRO A 217 -7.58 3.13 -14.38
N ASP A 218 -8.60 2.53 -15.00
CA ASP A 218 -9.02 2.87 -16.37
C ASP A 218 -9.95 4.10 -16.35
N THR A 219 -10.87 4.12 -15.39
CA THR A 219 -11.83 5.20 -15.17
C THR A 219 -11.90 5.58 -13.71
N LEU A 220 -11.95 6.89 -13.46
CA LEU A 220 -12.15 7.47 -12.14
C LEU A 220 -13.25 8.51 -12.24
N GLU A 221 -14.34 8.27 -11.53
CA GLU A 221 -15.47 9.19 -11.43
C GLU A 221 -15.59 9.70 -9.99
N PHE A 222 -15.91 10.99 -9.89
CA PHE A 222 -16.02 11.69 -8.62
C PHE A 222 -17.34 12.42 -8.58
N ASP A 223 -18.15 12.12 -7.57
CA ASP A 223 -19.31 12.94 -7.24
C ASP A 223 -19.03 13.67 -5.93
N LEU A 224 -18.86 14.99 -6.03
CA LEU A 224 -18.60 15.84 -4.87
C LEU A 224 -19.86 16.12 -4.06
N ASP A 225 -21.04 16.00 -4.64
CA ASP A 225 -22.31 16.20 -3.94
C ASP A 225 -22.62 14.99 -3.05
N GLU A 226 -22.27 13.79 -3.51
CA GLU A 226 -22.48 12.54 -2.77
C GLU A 226 -21.23 12.04 -2.00
N ALA A 227 -20.09 12.73 -2.15
CA ALA A 227 -18.78 12.31 -1.64
C ALA A 227 -18.41 10.86 -2.06
N THR A 228 -18.80 10.48 -3.28
CA THR A 228 -18.53 9.16 -3.84
C THR A 228 -17.28 9.17 -4.71
N ILE A 229 -16.51 8.09 -4.63
CA ILE A 229 -15.41 7.80 -5.53
C ILE A 229 -15.72 6.45 -6.19
N SER A 230 -15.78 6.45 -7.52
CA SER A 230 -15.89 5.24 -8.34
C SER A 230 -14.59 5.07 -9.11
N ALA A 231 -13.94 3.94 -8.89
CA ALA A 231 -12.70 3.55 -9.57
C ALA A 231 -12.90 2.20 -10.23
N THR A 232 -12.82 2.17 -11.56
CA THR A 232 -12.79 0.93 -12.33
C THR A 232 -11.43 0.80 -12.99
N GLY A 233 -10.86 -0.39 -12.90
CA GLY A 233 -9.53 -0.64 -13.42
C GLY A 233 -9.20 -2.12 -13.45
N ARG A 234 -7.93 -2.39 -13.74
CA ARG A 234 -7.40 -3.75 -13.89
C ARG A 234 -6.17 -3.97 -13.03
N CYS A 235 -6.06 -5.18 -12.52
CA CYS A 235 -4.89 -5.65 -11.80
C CYS A 235 -4.07 -6.57 -12.72
N ASN A 236 -2.74 -6.46 -12.66
CA ASN A 236 -1.84 -7.40 -13.32
C ASN A 236 -1.72 -8.71 -12.52
N ALA A 237 -2.86 -9.30 -12.19
CA ALA A 237 -2.98 -10.54 -11.42
C ALA A 237 -4.26 -11.28 -11.80
N ILE A 238 -4.23 -12.61 -11.64
CA ILE A 238 -5.34 -13.50 -11.97
C ILE A 238 -6.37 -13.65 -10.83
N GLU A 239 -5.94 -13.45 -9.58
CA GLU A 239 -6.77 -13.56 -8.38
C GLU A 239 -6.26 -12.63 -7.27
N PRO A 240 -7.11 -12.17 -6.35
CA PRO A 240 -6.68 -11.37 -5.21
C PRO A 240 -6.03 -12.25 -4.14
N THR A 241 -5.08 -11.68 -3.39
CA THR A 241 -4.51 -12.38 -2.23
C THR A 241 -5.42 -12.18 -1.02
N VAL A 242 -6.02 -13.26 -0.52
CA VAL A 242 -6.89 -13.23 0.66
C VAL A 242 -6.18 -13.89 1.84
N SER A 243 -6.01 -13.16 2.94
CA SER A 243 -5.48 -13.68 4.21
C SER A 243 -6.45 -13.47 5.36
N ARG A 244 -6.34 -14.35 6.37
CA ARG A 244 -7.08 -14.26 7.62
C ARG A 244 -6.14 -14.29 8.80
N GLU A 245 -6.25 -13.29 9.66
CA GLU A 245 -5.38 -13.11 10.83
C GLU A 245 -6.24 -12.96 12.09
N ASP A 246 -5.75 -13.42 13.23
CA ASP A 246 -6.43 -13.17 14.50
C ASP A 246 -6.31 -11.68 14.85
N GLN A 247 -7.36 -11.07 15.39
CA GLN A 247 -7.29 -9.69 15.92
C GLN A 247 -6.26 -9.65 17.06
N SER A 248 -5.14 -8.95 16.85
CA SER A 248 -4.12 -8.69 17.88
C SER A 248 -4.49 -7.53 18.80
#